data_AF-A0A5B2UA14-F1
#
_entry.id   AF-A0A5B2UA14-F1
#
_cell.length_a   1.000
_cell.length_b   1.000
_cell.length_c   1.000
_cell.angle_alpha   90.00
_cell.angle_beta   90.00
_cell.angle_gamma   90.00
#
_symmetry.space_group_name_H-M   'P 1'
#
loop_
_entity.id
_entity.type
_entity.pdbx_description
1 polymer ?
#
loop_
_entity_poly.entity_id
_entity_poly.type
_entity_poly.pdbx_seq_one_letter_code
_entity_poly.pdbx_strand_id
1 'polypeptide(L)'
;MKILNQFFISSMVAFVGCNQQNKTTETNKAETEVKQKKITLADFKKIKGVDNVRDVPFQLFTKLDSIRFFVTPSKDAAHLKMAYHKLDNYYGFEEFEDFYSIHYSINNNISNSIEAFVLKSEFTPAYELTLKGVDLYEIRSSTFKQSDDFKNKSFKKFGTITEISEQEFKTSSNNRINEALVKNPNIKLQDDNWIYKENGREEVITQHENISTETGPLANEYVGRSPYLNLEVFKENSDEVAGSFYSFYSIKNAIMFELGTEGYPQILPAKGWVTSVSSNNDVGSNFIIAKYFPQTKKQDNLLYVNFTNFKIADDKKAFWTDNDTFYAEVYPLNSTSGHGKKPKTAYIKIQLKADLF
;
A
#
# COMPACT_ATOMS: atom_id res chain seq x y z
N MET A 1 -39.01 -37.45 -33.20
CA MET A 1 -40.28 -37.44 -33.97
C MET A 1 -41.40 -37.10 -32.98
N LYS A 2 -42.27 -36.12 -33.26
CA LYS A 2 -43.37 -35.72 -32.34
C LYS A 2 -44.51 -36.73 -32.41
N ILE A 3 -45.13 -37.08 -31.28
CA ILE A 3 -46.57 -37.37 -31.18
C ILE A 3 -47.08 -36.80 -29.84
N LEU A 4 -48.10 -35.92 -29.93
CA LEU A 4 -48.95 -35.55 -28.80
C LEU A 4 -49.92 -36.72 -28.50
N ASN A 5 -50.41 -36.84 -27.28
CA ASN A 5 -51.86 -36.99 -27.16
C ASN A 5 -52.42 -36.37 -25.87
N GLN A 6 -53.48 -35.59 -26.04
CA GLN A 6 -54.33 -35.09 -24.96
C GLN A 6 -55.52 -36.03 -24.82
N PHE A 7 -55.99 -36.24 -23.59
CA PHE A 7 -57.38 -36.67 -23.37
C PHE A 7 -58.01 -35.79 -22.31
N PHE A 8 -58.94 -34.94 -22.77
CA PHE A 8 -59.97 -34.35 -21.92
C PHE A 8 -61.10 -35.36 -21.78
N ILE A 9 -61.55 -35.62 -20.55
CA ILE A 9 -62.93 -36.07 -20.30
C ILE A 9 -63.52 -35.18 -19.21
N SER A 10 -64.69 -34.62 -19.52
CA SER A 10 -65.49 -33.76 -18.65
C SER A 10 -66.61 -34.58 -18.01
N SER A 11 -66.91 -34.34 -16.73
CA SER A 11 -68.22 -34.69 -16.16
C SER A 11 -68.57 -33.88 -14.91
N MET A 12 -69.68 -33.12 -15.02
CA MET A 12 -70.40 -32.32 -14.01
C MET A 12 -71.83 -32.92 -13.88
N VAL A 13 -72.63 -32.83 -12.80
CA VAL A 13 -72.57 -32.15 -11.49
C VAL A 13 -73.31 -33.04 -10.46
N ALA A 14 -72.92 -33.08 -9.16
CA ALA A 14 -73.92 -33.31 -8.09
C ALA A 14 -73.43 -32.85 -6.70
N PHE A 15 -74.07 -31.81 -6.13
CA PHE A 15 -74.00 -31.49 -4.71
C PHE A 15 -75.03 -32.31 -3.93
N VAL A 16 -74.62 -32.92 -2.82
CA VAL A 16 -75.52 -33.25 -1.71
C VAL A 16 -74.85 -32.74 -0.44
N GLY A 17 -75.50 -31.80 0.25
CA GLY A 17 -74.93 -31.16 1.45
C GLY A 17 -75.27 -31.92 2.73
N CYS A 18 -74.39 -31.82 3.73
CA CYS A 18 -74.74 -32.05 5.12
C CYS A 18 -74.07 -30.99 5.99
N ASN A 19 -74.87 -30.21 6.72
CA ASN A 19 -74.37 -29.26 7.72
C ASN A 19 -73.76 -30.02 8.90
N GLN A 20 -72.53 -29.70 9.27
CA GLN A 20 -72.08 -29.81 10.66
C GLN A 20 -71.42 -28.49 11.08
N GLN A 21 -72.11 -27.78 11.98
CA GLN A 21 -71.51 -26.67 12.71
C GLN A 21 -70.43 -27.23 13.64
N ASN A 22 -69.18 -26.87 13.40
CA ASN A 22 -68.15 -26.90 14.44
C ASN A 22 -67.44 -25.55 14.45
N LYS A 23 -67.60 -24.82 15.56
CA LYS A 23 -66.87 -23.58 15.82
C LYS A 23 -65.39 -23.92 15.97
N THR A 24 -64.60 -23.63 14.95
CA THR A 24 -63.16 -23.48 15.12
C THR A 24 -62.88 -21.98 15.17
N THR A 25 -62.48 -21.49 16.34
CA THR A 25 -62.05 -20.10 16.49
C THR A 25 -60.90 -19.82 15.53
N GLU A 26 -61.09 -18.86 14.63
CA GLU A 26 -60.00 -18.19 13.94
C GLU A 26 -59.14 -17.50 14.99
N THR A 27 -58.12 -18.21 15.45
CA THR A 27 -57.01 -17.58 16.16
C THR A 27 -56.29 -16.74 15.13
N ASN A 28 -56.70 -15.47 15.04
CA ASN A 28 -55.95 -14.42 14.38
C ASN A 28 -54.53 -14.43 14.95
N LYS A 29 -53.63 -15.18 14.30
CA LYS A 29 -52.21 -14.84 14.30
C LYS A 29 -52.17 -13.49 13.61
N ALA A 30 -52.21 -12.44 14.42
CA ALA A 30 -51.75 -11.14 13.99
C ALA A 30 -50.32 -11.38 13.49
N GLU A 31 -50.16 -11.36 12.17
CA GLU A 31 -48.85 -11.10 11.59
C GLU A 31 -48.43 -9.76 12.18
N THR A 32 -47.48 -9.83 13.11
CA THR A 32 -46.92 -8.62 13.70
C THR A 32 -46.21 -7.92 12.57
N GLU A 33 -46.90 -6.98 11.94
CA GLU A 33 -46.33 -6.03 11.00
C GLU A 33 -45.25 -5.29 11.81
N VAL A 34 -44.01 -5.78 11.74
CA VAL A 34 -42.87 -5.14 12.35
C VAL A 34 -42.63 -3.88 11.54
N LYS A 35 -43.34 -2.81 11.91
CA LYS A 35 -43.05 -1.44 11.50
C LYS A 35 -41.63 -1.15 11.92
N GLN A 36 -40.68 -1.41 11.03
CA GLN A 36 -39.28 -1.11 11.24
C GLN A 36 -39.20 0.36 11.63
N LYS A 37 -38.81 0.60 12.89
CA LYS A 37 -38.63 1.95 13.42
C LYS A 37 -37.71 2.67 12.45
N LYS A 38 -38.16 3.79 11.88
CA LYS A 38 -37.33 4.61 10.99
C LYS A 38 -36.15 5.15 11.80
N ILE A 39 -35.00 4.50 11.66
CA ILE A 39 -33.76 4.89 12.33
C ILE A 39 -33.24 6.18 11.72
N THR A 40 -32.65 7.01 12.58
CA THR A 40 -32.01 8.28 12.26
C THR A 40 -30.64 8.35 12.94
N LEU A 41 -29.82 9.33 12.58
CA LEU A 41 -28.52 9.54 13.23
C LEU A 41 -28.63 9.82 14.75
N ALA A 42 -29.81 10.23 15.23
CA ALA A 42 -30.06 10.46 16.66
C ALA A 42 -30.28 9.17 17.48
N ASP A 43 -30.52 8.03 16.82
CA ASP A 43 -30.69 6.73 17.47
C ASP A 43 -29.35 6.03 17.80
N PHE A 44 -28.22 6.57 17.33
CA PHE A 44 -26.88 6.04 17.57
C PHE A 44 -26.25 6.65 18.82
N LYS A 45 -25.35 5.88 19.46
CA LYS A 45 -24.61 6.33 20.65
C LYS A 45 -23.67 7.49 20.26
N LYS A 46 -23.87 8.66 20.89
CA LYS A 46 -22.93 9.79 20.76
C LYS A 46 -21.60 9.46 21.43
N ILE A 47 -20.52 9.91 20.82
CA ILE A 47 -19.14 9.70 21.26
C ILE A 47 -18.31 10.97 21.04
N LYS A 48 -17.12 11.00 21.64
CA LYS A 48 -16.06 11.91 21.17
C LYS A 48 -15.58 11.42 19.79
N GLY A 49 -15.45 12.34 18.83
CA GLY A 49 -14.85 12.02 17.54
C GLY A 49 -13.35 11.74 17.60
N VAL A 50 -12.79 11.37 16.45
CA VAL A 50 -11.36 11.15 16.29
C VAL A 50 -10.66 12.49 16.08
N ASP A 51 -9.91 12.95 17.08
CA ASP A 51 -9.08 14.16 16.98
C ASP A 51 -7.80 13.92 16.16
N ASN A 52 -7.24 12.71 16.23
CA ASN A 52 -5.97 12.33 15.63
C ASN A 52 -6.05 10.91 15.05
N VAL A 53 -5.81 10.78 13.74
CA VAL A 53 -5.92 9.51 13.01
C VAL A 53 -4.88 8.46 13.42
N ARG A 54 -3.81 8.86 14.12
CA ARG A 54 -2.79 7.93 14.66
C ARG A 54 -3.28 7.17 15.90
N ASP A 55 -4.33 7.67 16.56
CA ASP A 55 -4.90 7.08 17.78
C ASP A 55 -6.03 6.08 17.45
N VAL A 56 -6.28 5.82 16.17
CA VAL A 56 -7.31 4.89 15.67
C VAL A 56 -6.72 3.49 15.48
N PRO A 57 -7.33 2.42 16.03
CA PRO A 57 -6.85 1.05 15.87
C PRO A 57 -6.68 0.57 14.42
N PHE A 58 -7.59 0.94 13.51
CA PHE A 58 -7.49 0.71 12.07
C PHE A 58 -8.48 1.58 11.28
N GLN A 59 -8.15 1.92 10.04
CA GLN A 59 -9.09 2.57 9.10
C GLN A 59 -9.83 1.52 8.26
N LEU A 60 -11.05 1.83 7.84
CA LEU A 60 -11.88 0.99 6.98
C LEU A 60 -12.17 1.67 5.64
N PHE A 61 -12.10 0.89 4.56
CA PHE A 61 -12.38 1.34 3.19
C PHE A 61 -13.54 0.56 2.60
N THR A 62 -14.41 1.22 1.83
CA THR A 62 -15.48 0.57 1.07
C THR A 62 -15.40 0.94 -0.41
N LYS A 63 -15.95 0.08 -1.25
CA LYS A 63 -16.19 0.32 -2.69
C LYS A 63 -17.69 0.40 -3.02
N LEU A 64 -18.55 0.47 -1.99
CA LEU A 64 -20.00 0.53 -2.14
C LEU A 64 -20.50 1.98 -2.12
N ASP A 65 -21.42 2.33 -3.01
CA ASP A 65 -22.06 3.66 -3.05
C ASP A 65 -22.96 3.94 -1.82
N SER A 66 -23.22 2.91 -1.03
CA SER A 66 -23.98 3.01 0.22
C SER A 66 -23.69 1.83 1.14
N ILE A 67 -23.71 2.11 2.45
CA ILE A 67 -23.38 1.18 3.54
C ILE A 67 -24.48 1.18 4.59
N ARG A 68 -24.49 0.17 5.47
CA ARG A 68 -25.46 0.06 6.57
C ARG A 68 -24.79 0.30 7.91
N PHE A 69 -25.27 1.33 8.61
CA PHE A 69 -24.94 1.60 10.01
C PHE A 69 -25.99 0.91 10.90
N PHE A 70 -25.59 -0.09 11.67
CA PHE A 70 -26.43 -0.81 12.61
C PHE A 70 -26.27 -0.19 14.01
N VAL A 71 -27.35 -0.14 14.79
CA VAL A 71 -27.32 0.41 16.18
C VAL A 71 -26.67 -0.54 17.19
N THR A 72 -26.58 -1.83 16.87
CA THR A 72 -25.88 -2.88 17.61
C THR A 72 -25.25 -3.89 16.62
N PRO A 73 -24.23 -4.67 17.00
CA PRO A 73 -23.56 -5.60 16.10
C PRO A 73 -24.37 -6.90 15.90
N SER A 74 -25.56 -6.78 15.30
CA SER A 74 -26.42 -7.91 14.92
C SER A 74 -27.05 -7.67 13.55
N LYS A 75 -27.16 -8.73 12.74
CA LYS A 75 -27.75 -8.68 11.38
C LYS A 75 -29.24 -8.33 11.41
N ASP A 76 -29.92 -8.64 12.51
CA ASP A 76 -31.34 -8.32 12.74
C ASP A 76 -31.56 -6.95 13.39
N ALA A 77 -30.47 -6.23 13.73
CA ALA A 77 -30.57 -4.91 14.32
C ALA A 77 -31.12 -3.87 13.33
N ALA A 78 -31.83 -2.89 13.88
CA ALA A 78 -32.29 -1.75 13.10
C ALA A 78 -31.08 -0.95 12.59
N HIS A 79 -31.14 -0.53 11.31
CA HIS A 79 -30.03 0.10 10.64
C HIS A 79 -30.44 1.33 9.82
N LEU A 80 -29.49 2.23 9.64
CA LEU A 80 -29.58 3.38 8.76
C LEU A 80 -28.72 3.10 7.52
N LYS A 81 -29.33 3.24 6.33
CA LYS A 81 -28.57 3.22 5.06
C LYS A 81 -27.94 4.60 4.86
N MET A 82 -26.61 4.66 4.87
CA MET A 82 -25.84 5.85 4.56
C MET A 82 -25.39 5.82 3.10
N ALA A 83 -25.45 6.95 2.41
CA ALA A 83 -24.75 7.12 1.14
C ALA A 83 -23.25 7.26 1.43
N TYR A 84 -22.40 6.69 0.57
CA TYR A 84 -20.96 6.88 0.67
C TYR A 84 -20.57 8.22 0.06
N HIS A 85 -19.82 9.04 0.79
CA HIS A 85 -19.11 10.19 0.24
C HIS A 85 -17.60 9.96 0.25
N LYS A 86 -16.92 10.39 -0.81
CA LYS A 86 -15.46 10.25 -0.97
C LYS A 86 -14.62 10.86 0.17
N LEU A 87 -15.20 11.79 0.93
CA LEU A 87 -14.57 12.48 2.06
C LEU A 87 -15.02 11.94 3.43
N ASP A 88 -15.84 10.88 3.47
CA ASP A 88 -16.17 10.17 4.70
C ASP A 88 -14.98 9.33 5.15
N ASN A 89 -14.68 9.40 6.45
CA ASN A 89 -13.64 8.59 7.07
C ASN A 89 -14.29 7.60 8.04
N TYR A 90 -13.96 6.32 7.90
CA TYR A 90 -14.49 5.25 8.74
C TYR A 90 -13.38 4.70 9.64
N TYR A 91 -13.36 5.16 10.88
CA TYR A 91 -12.36 4.81 11.88
C TYR A 91 -12.85 3.62 12.70
N GLY A 92 -12.22 2.46 12.57
CA GLY A 92 -12.58 1.24 13.27
C GLY A 92 -11.91 1.12 14.64
N PHE A 93 -12.66 0.69 15.65
CA PHE A 93 -12.23 0.59 17.04
C PHE A 93 -12.26 -0.84 17.59
N GLU A 94 -13.34 -1.58 17.35
CA GLU A 94 -13.51 -2.96 17.83
C GLU A 94 -13.94 -3.90 16.70
N GLU A 95 -13.52 -5.17 16.78
CA GLU A 95 -13.89 -6.23 15.84
C GLU A 95 -14.82 -7.24 16.54
N PHE A 96 -16.04 -7.38 16.05
CA PHE A 96 -16.99 -8.43 16.41
C PHE A 96 -16.90 -9.57 15.38
N GLU A 97 -17.77 -10.57 15.44
CA GLU A 97 -17.79 -11.67 14.46
C GLU A 97 -18.00 -11.15 13.02
N ASP A 98 -19.19 -10.61 12.76
CA ASP A 98 -19.62 -10.07 11.45
C ASP A 98 -19.42 -8.55 11.30
N PHE A 99 -19.04 -7.83 12.37
CA PHE A 99 -19.07 -6.37 12.40
C PHE A 99 -17.74 -5.73 12.82
N TYR A 100 -17.57 -4.47 12.43
CA TYR A 100 -16.66 -3.51 13.04
C TYR A 100 -17.48 -2.46 13.82
N SER A 101 -17.06 -2.06 15.02
CA SER A 101 -17.49 -0.77 15.59
C SER A 101 -16.67 0.34 14.91
N ILE A 102 -17.35 1.40 14.48
CA ILE A 102 -16.75 2.59 13.91
C ILE A 102 -17.13 3.87 14.66
N HIS A 103 -16.18 4.80 14.72
CA HIS A 103 -16.44 6.19 15.09
C HIS A 103 -16.61 7.02 13.81
N TYR A 104 -17.81 7.54 13.58
CA TYR A 104 -18.16 8.32 12.39
C TYR A 104 -18.54 9.76 12.76
N SER A 105 -17.85 10.74 12.18
CA SER A 105 -18.11 12.17 12.36
C SER A 105 -19.10 12.67 11.32
N ILE A 106 -20.31 13.03 11.77
CA ILE A 106 -21.39 13.49 10.89
C ILE A 106 -20.99 14.83 10.26
N ASN A 107 -21.04 14.91 8.93
CA ASN A 107 -20.59 16.06 8.14
C ASN A 107 -19.14 16.49 8.44
N ASN A 108 -18.26 15.54 8.75
CA ASN A 108 -16.86 15.77 9.16
C ASN A 108 -16.71 16.70 10.39
N ASN A 109 -17.73 16.78 11.26
CA ASN A 109 -17.66 17.50 12.53
C ASN A 109 -17.33 16.52 13.68
N ILE A 110 -16.10 16.59 14.18
CA ILE A 110 -15.57 15.73 15.26
C ILE A 110 -16.44 15.83 16.54
N SER A 111 -16.95 17.02 16.86
CA SER A 111 -17.85 17.26 18.01
C SER A 111 -19.26 16.68 17.83
N ASN A 112 -19.59 16.19 16.63
CA ASN A 112 -20.87 15.55 16.31
C ASN A 112 -20.62 14.14 15.74
N SER A 113 -20.01 13.28 16.55
CA SER A 113 -19.66 11.91 16.16
C SER A 113 -20.55 10.87 16.84
N ILE A 114 -20.77 9.76 16.14
CA ILE A 114 -21.54 8.60 16.59
C ILE A 114 -20.70 7.33 16.52
N GLU A 115 -20.98 6.40 17.44
CA GLU A 115 -20.62 5.00 17.28
C GLU A 115 -21.69 4.29 16.45
N ALA A 116 -21.26 3.57 15.44
CA ALA A 116 -22.12 2.72 14.61
C ALA A 116 -21.42 1.38 14.34
N PHE A 117 -22.19 0.33 14.10
CA PHE A 117 -21.64 -0.97 13.70
C PHE A 117 -21.82 -1.15 12.19
N VAL A 118 -20.77 -1.59 11.49
CA VAL A 118 -20.78 -1.84 10.04
C VAL A 118 -20.38 -3.27 9.74
N LEU A 119 -20.96 -3.87 8.69
CA LEU A 119 -20.67 -5.24 8.32
C LEU A 119 -19.26 -5.37 7.72
N LYS A 120 -18.52 -6.41 8.12
CA LYS A 120 -17.22 -6.74 7.53
C LYS A 120 -17.30 -7.03 6.02
N SER A 121 -18.46 -7.50 5.54
CA SER A 121 -18.68 -7.71 4.09
C SER A 121 -18.86 -6.43 3.28
N GLU A 122 -19.05 -5.28 3.92
CA GLU A 122 -19.20 -3.96 3.27
C GLU A 122 -17.89 -3.17 3.26
N PHE A 123 -16.86 -3.65 3.97
CA PHE A 123 -15.62 -2.93 4.24
C PHE A 123 -14.38 -3.81 4.06
N THR A 124 -13.23 -3.17 3.91
CA THR A 124 -11.90 -3.81 3.98
C THR A 124 -11.02 -2.95 4.87
N PRO A 125 -10.43 -3.49 5.94
CA PRO A 125 -9.55 -2.72 6.80
C PRO A 125 -8.24 -2.38 6.08
N ALA A 126 -7.62 -1.26 6.46
CA ALA A 126 -6.39 -0.74 5.85
C ALA A 126 -5.30 -1.81 5.71
N TYR A 127 -5.10 -2.64 6.75
CA TYR A 127 -4.09 -3.70 6.78
C TYR A 127 -4.41 -4.89 5.84
N GLU A 128 -5.64 -5.05 5.34
CA GLU A 128 -6.05 -6.10 4.37
C GLU A 128 -6.18 -5.61 2.93
N LEU A 129 -5.94 -4.32 2.67
CA LEU A 129 -5.98 -3.77 1.31
C LEU A 129 -5.04 -4.56 0.36
N THR A 130 -5.37 -4.56 -0.92
CA THR A 130 -4.59 -5.19 -1.99
C THR A 130 -4.53 -4.27 -3.22
N LEU A 131 -3.62 -4.54 -4.16
CA LEU A 131 -3.55 -3.80 -5.42
C LEU A 131 -4.62 -4.23 -6.45
N LYS A 132 -5.50 -5.18 -6.07
CA LYS A 132 -6.51 -5.74 -6.96
C LYS A 132 -7.52 -4.68 -7.44
N GLY A 133 -7.47 -4.41 -8.74
CA GLY A 133 -8.32 -3.42 -9.41
C GLY A 133 -7.84 -1.98 -9.25
N VAL A 134 -6.59 -1.77 -8.87
CA VAL A 134 -5.90 -0.48 -8.88
C VAL A 134 -5.16 -0.31 -10.21
N ASP A 135 -5.15 0.90 -10.80
CA ASP A 135 -4.38 1.16 -12.02
C ASP A 135 -2.90 1.38 -11.70
N LEU A 136 -2.11 0.30 -11.76
CA LEU A 136 -0.67 0.38 -11.53
C LEU A 136 0.08 1.21 -12.57
N TYR A 137 -0.52 1.47 -13.74
CA TYR A 137 0.10 2.33 -14.75
C TYR A 137 -0.03 3.82 -14.42
N GLU A 138 -0.85 4.22 -13.45
CA GLU A 138 -1.04 5.62 -13.10
C GLU A 138 0.24 6.21 -12.48
N ILE A 139 0.70 7.31 -13.07
CA ILE A 139 1.86 8.08 -12.59
C ILE A 139 1.51 9.56 -12.48
N ARG A 140 2.02 10.24 -11.45
CA ARG A 140 1.84 11.68 -11.27
C ARG A 140 2.68 12.48 -12.26
N SER A 141 3.91 12.02 -12.52
CA SER A 141 4.89 12.66 -13.40
C SER A 141 6.00 11.66 -13.77
N SER A 142 6.79 12.03 -14.76
CA SER A 142 8.04 11.36 -15.09
C SER A 142 9.07 12.37 -15.62
N THR A 143 10.35 12.03 -15.52
CA THR A 143 11.44 12.71 -16.22
C THR A 143 12.19 11.66 -17.02
N PHE A 144 12.42 11.88 -18.30
CA PHE A 144 13.13 10.93 -19.15
C PHE A 144 14.19 11.66 -19.96
N LYS A 145 15.46 11.27 -19.81
CA LYS A 145 16.62 11.93 -20.44
C LYS A 145 16.54 13.47 -20.30
N GLN A 146 16.38 13.94 -19.06
CA GLN A 146 16.25 15.37 -18.68
C GLN A 146 14.98 16.09 -19.22
N SER A 147 14.04 15.39 -19.83
CA SER A 147 12.74 15.96 -20.26
C SER A 147 11.63 15.57 -19.29
N ASP A 148 11.06 16.57 -18.59
CA ASP A 148 9.94 16.39 -17.68
C ASP A 148 8.60 16.25 -18.42
N ASP A 149 7.78 15.31 -17.96
CA ASP A 149 6.42 15.07 -18.43
C ASP A 149 5.45 15.05 -17.25
N PHE A 150 4.83 16.20 -17.01
CA PHE A 150 3.74 16.38 -16.04
C PHE A 150 2.35 16.20 -16.67
N LYS A 151 2.24 15.91 -17.97
CA LYS A 151 0.96 15.83 -18.69
C LYS A 151 0.52 14.38 -18.88
N ASN A 152 1.43 13.50 -19.29
CA ASN A 152 1.15 12.09 -19.45
C ASN A 152 1.15 11.38 -18.08
N LYS A 153 -0.02 10.87 -17.67
CA LYS A 153 -0.23 10.22 -16.38
C LYS A 153 -0.10 8.69 -16.45
N SER A 154 0.58 8.15 -17.46
CA SER A 154 0.69 6.69 -17.65
C SER A 154 2.12 6.19 -17.90
N PHE A 155 2.52 5.17 -17.12
CA PHE A 155 3.79 4.44 -17.28
C PHE A 155 3.91 3.69 -18.63
N LYS A 156 2.80 3.49 -19.38
CA LYS A 156 2.76 2.82 -20.70
C LYS A 156 3.74 3.42 -21.74
N LYS A 157 4.19 4.65 -21.53
CA LYS A 157 5.26 5.30 -22.32
C LYS A 157 6.59 4.56 -22.19
N PHE A 158 6.94 4.10 -20.99
CA PHE A 158 8.24 3.52 -20.63
C PHE A 158 8.24 1.99 -20.55
N GLY A 159 7.11 1.38 -20.18
CA GLY A 159 7.08 -0.06 -19.90
C GLY A 159 5.70 -0.61 -19.55
N THR A 160 5.69 -1.80 -18.97
CA THR A 160 4.54 -2.43 -18.30
C THR A 160 4.79 -2.57 -16.80
N ILE A 161 3.72 -2.54 -16.03
CA ILE A 161 3.75 -2.80 -14.58
C ILE A 161 2.55 -3.68 -14.21
N THR A 162 2.79 -4.73 -13.43
CA THR A 162 1.78 -5.73 -13.05
C THR A 162 1.97 -6.18 -11.61
N GLU A 163 0.87 -6.38 -10.88
CA GLU A 163 0.87 -7.20 -9.66
C GLU A 163 1.16 -8.66 -10.05
N ILE A 164 2.04 -9.32 -9.29
CA ILE A 164 2.44 -10.71 -9.49
C ILE A 164 2.22 -11.52 -8.20
N SER A 165 2.32 -12.84 -8.30
CA SER A 165 2.26 -13.70 -7.11
C SER A 165 3.54 -13.64 -6.28
N GLU A 166 3.42 -13.85 -4.96
CA GLU A 166 4.56 -14.04 -4.06
C GLU A 166 5.46 -15.20 -4.51
N GLN A 167 4.87 -16.26 -5.08
CA GLN A 167 5.60 -17.41 -5.62
C GLN A 167 6.48 -17.02 -6.81
N GLU A 168 5.95 -16.21 -7.75
CA GLU A 168 6.72 -15.67 -8.87
C GLU A 168 7.85 -14.77 -8.36
N PHE A 169 7.55 -13.83 -7.45
CA PHE A 169 8.55 -12.95 -6.86
C PHE A 169 9.71 -13.71 -6.19
N LYS A 170 9.40 -14.70 -5.33
CA LYS A 170 10.42 -15.57 -4.69
C LYS A 170 11.22 -16.36 -5.71
N THR A 171 10.57 -16.90 -6.75
CA THR A 171 11.25 -17.65 -7.81
C THR A 171 12.21 -16.76 -8.58
N SER A 172 11.75 -15.56 -8.97
CA SER A 172 12.55 -14.54 -9.66
C SER A 172 13.71 -14.01 -8.80
N SER A 173 13.56 -13.90 -7.47
CA SER A 173 14.64 -13.41 -6.59
C SER A 173 15.90 -14.29 -6.58
N ASN A 174 15.76 -15.57 -6.91
CA ASN A 174 16.89 -16.49 -7.05
C ASN A 174 17.73 -16.21 -8.31
N ASN A 175 17.13 -15.55 -9.30
CA ASN A 175 17.74 -15.18 -10.59
C ASN A 175 18.13 -13.70 -10.64
N ARG A 176 18.23 -13.02 -9.49
CA ARG A 176 18.61 -11.60 -9.44
C ARG A 176 20.04 -11.39 -9.97
N ILE A 177 20.24 -10.33 -10.74
CA ILE A 177 21.53 -9.97 -11.36
C ILE A 177 22.06 -8.61 -10.94
N ASN A 178 21.32 -7.86 -10.09
CA ASN A 178 21.91 -6.71 -9.41
C ASN A 178 23.02 -7.18 -8.45
N GLU A 179 24.06 -6.37 -8.29
CA GLU A 179 25.16 -6.75 -7.42
C GLU A 179 24.75 -6.72 -5.94
N ALA A 180 25.42 -7.53 -5.12
CA ALA A 180 25.31 -7.45 -3.68
C ALA A 180 26.37 -6.49 -3.13
N LEU A 181 25.98 -5.61 -2.20
CA LEU A 181 26.93 -4.82 -1.43
C LEU A 181 27.69 -5.74 -0.45
N VAL A 182 29.01 -5.70 -0.47
CA VAL A 182 29.90 -6.58 0.32
C VAL A 182 30.54 -5.80 1.45
N LYS A 183 30.48 -6.28 2.70
CA LYS A 183 31.12 -5.61 3.83
C LYS A 183 32.63 -5.51 3.63
N ASN A 184 33.18 -4.30 3.71
CA ASN A 184 34.63 -4.06 3.76
C ASN A 184 35.13 -4.25 5.21
N PRO A 185 35.97 -5.26 5.51
CA PRO A 185 36.45 -5.53 6.88
C PRO A 185 37.40 -4.45 7.43
N ASN A 186 37.90 -3.58 6.54
CA ASN A 186 38.76 -2.45 6.90
C ASN A 186 37.95 -1.25 7.43
N ILE A 187 36.62 -1.24 7.28
CA ILE A 187 35.73 -0.20 7.82
C ILE A 187 35.18 -0.64 9.17
N LYS A 188 35.36 0.21 10.19
CA LYS A 188 34.95 -0.04 11.58
C LYS A 188 34.36 1.23 12.19
N LEU A 189 33.37 1.07 13.06
CA LEU A 189 32.89 2.14 13.92
C LEU A 189 33.81 2.21 15.16
N GLN A 190 34.34 3.39 15.45
CA GLN A 190 35.16 3.66 16.63
C GLN A 190 34.90 5.11 17.06
N ASP A 191 34.66 5.33 18.35
CA ASP A 191 34.45 6.67 18.93
C ASP A 191 33.40 7.49 18.14
N ASP A 192 32.27 6.83 17.83
CA ASP A 192 31.15 7.27 16.97
C ASP A 192 31.51 7.69 15.53
N ASN A 193 32.74 7.47 15.10
CA ASN A 193 33.24 7.74 13.76
C ASN A 193 33.43 6.46 12.96
N TRP A 194 33.10 6.50 11.66
CA TRP A 194 33.44 5.41 10.75
C TRP A 194 34.87 5.59 10.23
N ILE A 195 35.73 4.61 10.50
CA ILE A 195 37.15 4.67 10.21
C ILE A 195 37.55 3.55 9.26
N TYR A 196 38.30 3.90 8.22
CA TYR A 196 38.99 2.96 7.34
C TYR A 196 40.41 2.69 7.88
N LYS A 197 40.78 1.41 8.02
CA LYS A 197 42.11 0.97 8.47
C LYS A 197 42.69 -0.09 7.55
N GLU A 198 43.76 0.24 6.82
CA GLU A 198 44.49 -0.70 5.94
C GLU A 198 46.00 -0.38 5.94
N ASN A 199 46.85 -1.40 6.11
CA ASN A 199 48.32 -1.28 5.98
C ASN A 199 48.96 -0.15 6.81
N GLY A 200 48.40 0.15 7.99
CA GLY A 200 48.87 1.23 8.87
C GLY A 200 48.37 2.64 8.50
N ARG A 201 47.63 2.79 7.39
CA ARG A 201 46.84 3.98 7.08
C ARG A 201 45.52 3.90 7.83
N GLU A 202 45.19 4.98 8.52
CA GLU A 202 43.94 5.17 9.24
C GLU A 202 43.29 6.47 8.78
N GLU A 203 42.03 6.41 8.34
CA GLU A 203 41.29 7.56 7.83
C GLU A 203 39.86 7.58 8.37
N VAL A 204 39.49 8.70 8.98
CA VAL A 204 38.09 8.99 9.34
C VAL A 204 37.34 9.25 8.05
N ILE A 205 36.25 8.51 7.84
CA ILE A 205 35.33 8.71 6.72
C ILE A 205 34.44 9.89 7.11
N THR A 206 34.79 11.08 6.63
CA THR A 206 33.90 12.25 6.70
C THR A 206 32.64 11.94 5.91
N GLN A 207 31.57 11.65 6.64
CA GLN A 207 30.22 11.46 6.11
C GLN A 207 29.60 12.81 5.76
N HIS A 208 28.32 12.87 5.39
CA HIS A 208 27.66 14.12 5.06
C HIS A 208 27.60 15.01 6.30
N GLU A 209 28.56 15.91 6.45
CA GLU A 209 28.64 16.81 7.58
C GLU A 209 27.49 17.82 7.54
N ASN A 210 26.82 17.94 8.68
CA ASN A 210 26.25 19.20 9.15
C ASN A 210 25.37 19.97 8.16
N ILE A 211 24.25 19.38 7.75
CA ILE A 211 23.01 20.13 7.93
C ILE A 211 22.58 19.87 9.38
N SER A 212 22.85 20.82 10.28
CA SER A 212 21.99 21.00 11.45
C SER A 212 20.62 21.39 10.93
N THR A 213 19.79 20.39 10.67
CA THR A 213 18.34 20.55 10.73
C THR A 213 17.98 20.92 12.17
N GLU A 214 16.80 21.49 12.40
CA GLU A 214 16.34 21.91 13.76
C GLU A 214 16.17 20.73 14.76
N THR A 215 16.62 19.53 14.40
CA THR A 215 15.97 18.26 14.73
C THR A 215 16.92 17.16 15.24
N GLY A 216 18.26 17.33 15.13
CA GLY A 216 19.25 16.40 15.69
C GLY A 216 20.34 15.91 14.70
N PRO A 217 21.35 15.16 15.19
CA PRO A 217 22.45 14.67 14.37
C PRO A 217 22.04 13.49 13.47
N LEU A 218 22.55 13.46 12.23
CA LEU A 218 22.37 12.33 11.32
C LEU A 218 23.21 11.12 11.78
N ALA A 219 22.55 9.96 11.94
CA ALA A 219 23.22 8.71 12.31
C ALA A 219 23.45 7.84 11.07
N ASN A 220 24.71 7.60 10.70
CA ASN A 220 25.05 6.83 9.50
C ASN A 220 25.32 5.35 9.82
N GLU A 221 24.66 4.45 9.10
CA GLU A 221 24.85 3.00 9.16
C GLU A 221 25.70 2.53 7.98
N TYR A 222 26.85 1.87 8.22
CA TYR A 222 27.62 1.28 7.12
C TYR A 222 26.90 0.07 6.50
N VAL A 223 26.53 0.19 5.22
CA VAL A 223 25.77 -0.84 4.50
C VAL A 223 26.71 -1.86 3.87
N GLY A 224 27.73 -1.42 3.16
CA GLY A 224 28.70 -2.26 2.46
C GLY A 224 29.37 -1.53 1.31
N ARG A 225 30.22 -2.21 0.55
CA ARG A 225 30.90 -1.70 -0.64
C ARG A 225 30.22 -2.23 -1.90
N SER A 226 30.06 -1.38 -2.90
CA SER A 226 29.76 -1.78 -4.29
C SER A 226 31.03 -2.27 -4.99
N PRO A 227 31.09 -3.54 -5.45
CA PRO A 227 32.21 -4.02 -6.26
C PRO A 227 32.35 -3.30 -7.60
N TYR A 228 31.23 -3.03 -8.30
CA TYR A 228 31.22 -2.42 -9.62
C TYR A 228 31.58 -0.92 -9.59
N LEU A 229 30.96 -0.14 -8.69
CA LEU A 229 31.22 1.29 -8.57
C LEU A 229 32.56 1.56 -7.86
N ASN A 230 33.04 0.59 -7.08
CA ASN A 230 34.19 0.72 -6.18
C ASN A 230 34.00 1.82 -5.13
N LEU A 231 32.79 1.90 -4.56
CA LEU A 231 32.37 2.89 -3.57
C LEU A 231 31.80 2.22 -2.32
N GLU A 232 32.04 2.84 -1.18
CA GLU A 232 31.44 2.47 0.11
C GLU A 232 30.06 3.11 0.24
N VAL A 233 29.10 2.36 0.76
CA VAL A 233 27.70 2.76 0.87
C VAL A 233 27.32 2.87 2.33
N PHE A 234 26.77 4.02 2.70
CA PHE A 234 26.19 4.27 4.02
C PHE A 234 24.71 4.62 3.86
N LYS A 235 23.90 4.18 4.82
CA LYS A 235 22.52 4.61 4.97
C LYS A 235 22.50 5.76 5.97
N GLU A 236 21.95 6.89 5.56
CA GLU A 236 21.77 8.06 6.40
C GLU A 236 20.42 7.93 7.12
N ASN A 237 20.42 8.08 8.45
CA ASN A 237 19.21 8.06 9.27
C ASN A 237 19.01 9.43 9.91
N SER A 238 17.76 9.91 9.88
CA SER A 238 17.28 11.10 10.58
C SER A 238 16.08 10.70 11.43
N ASP A 239 15.98 11.24 12.65
CA ASP A 239 14.86 10.98 13.54
C ASP A 239 13.53 11.60 13.06
N GLU A 240 13.57 12.54 12.11
CA GLU A 240 12.38 13.21 11.57
C GLU A 240 12.03 12.85 10.12
N VAL A 241 12.99 12.46 9.29
CA VAL A 241 12.73 12.12 7.89
C VAL A 241 12.50 10.62 7.74
N ALA A 242 11.25 10.22 7.50
CA ALA A 242 10.84 8.82 7.32
C ALA A 242 11.42 8.13 6.06
N GLY A 243 12.18 8.85 5.22
CA GLY A 243 12.84 8.32 4.03
C GLY A 243 14.25 7.80 4.35
N SER A 244 14.59 6.60 3.87
CA SER A 244 15.97 6.12 3.90
C SER A 244 16.75 6.68 2.71
N PHE A 245 17.82 7.42 3.00
CA PHE A 245 18.75 7.92 1.99
C PHE A 245 20.06 7.13 2.05
N TYR A 246 20.69 6.90 0.91
CA TYR A 246 21.93 6.13 0.80
C TYR A 246 22.98 6.92 0.03
N SER A 247 24.16 7.10 0.63
CA SER A 247 25.27 7.87 0.09
C SER A 247 26.48 7.01 -0.24
N PHE A 248 27.19 7.40 -1.30
CA PHE A 248 28.31 6.65 -1.86
C PHE A 248 29.63 7.43 -1.72
N TYR A 249 30.64 6.76 -1.17
CA TYR A 249 31.90 7.36 -0.74
C TYR A 249 33.12 6.66 -1.35
N SER A 250 34.09 7.46 -1.80
CA SER A 250 35.39 7.00 -2.30
C SER A 250 36.47 7.21 -1.25
N ILE A 251 37.04 6.13 -0.69
CA ILE A 251 38.15 6.20 0.27
C ILE A 251 39.43 6.81 -0.34
N LYS A 252 39.66 6.65 -1.66
CA LYS A 252 40.97 6.93 -2.27
C LYS A 252 41.20 8.37 -2.70
N ASN A 253 40.13 9.09 -3.03
CA ASN A 253 40.17 10.43 -3.59
C ASN A 253 39.28 11.35 -2.75
N ALA A 254 39.76 12.58 -2.49
CA ALA A 254 39.16 13.60 -1.63
C ALA A 254 37.62 13.66 -1.68
N ILE A 255 37.03 13.82 -0.48
CA ILE A 255 35.60 13.71 -0.16
C ILE A 255 34.74 14.44 -1.19
N MET A 256 34.14 13.66 -2.08
CA MET A 256 33.13 14.07 -3.04
C MET A 256 32.01 13.04 -2.97
N PHE A 257 30.78 13.50 -2.77
CA PHE A 257 29.60 12.67 -2.97
C PHE A 257 29.49 12.38 -4.47
N GLU A 258 29.78 11.15 -4.86
CA GLU A 258 29.70 10.75 -6.26
C GLU A 258 28.24 10.42 -6.63
N LEU A 259 27.51 9.81 -5.70
CA LEU A 259 26.15 9.30 -5.89
C LEU A 259 25.36 9.37 -4.58
N GLY A 260 24.04 9.52 -4.69
CA GLY A 260 23.09 9.33 -3.60
C GLY A 260 21.77 8.77 -4.14
N THR A 261 21.08 7.93 -3.37
CA THR A 261 19.79 7.35 -3.73
C THR A 261 18.75 7.48 -2.62
N GLU A 262 17.53 7.88 -3.00
CA GLU A 262 16.35 7.66 -2.17
C GLU A 262 15.99 6.17 -2.23
N GLY A 263 16.03 5.48 -1.09
CA GLY A 263 15.87 4.02 -1.02
C GLY A 263 17.12 3.23 -1.42
N TYR A 264 17.15 1.95 -1.03
CA TYR A 264 18.28 1.06 -1.18
C TYR A 264 18.71 0.92 -2.65
N PRO A 265 20.02 1.06 -2.94
CA PRO A 265 20.52 1.07 -4.31
C PRO A 265 20.54 -0.33 -4.94
N GLN A 266 19.88 -0.44 -6.09
CA GLN A 266 19.80 -1.63 -6.93
C GLN A 266 20.72 -1.41 -8.15
N ILE A 267 21.98 -1.84 -8.02
CA ILE A 267 23.03 -1.57 -9.02
C ILE A 267 23.09 -2.71 -10.02
N LEU A 268 23.03 -2.39 -11.32
CA LEU A 268 23.07 -3.33 -12.43
C LEU A 268 24.36 -3.13 -13.26
N PRO A 269 25.44 -3.89 -12.98
CA PRO A 269 26.74 -3.71 -13.61
C PRO A 269 26.72 -3.80 -15.14
N ALA A 270 25.90 -4.69 -15.70
CA ALA A 270 25.79 -4.93 -17.14
C ALA A 270 25.31 -3.70 -17.94
N LYS A 271 24.62 -2.76 -17.28
CA LYS A 271 24.15 -1.50 -17.86
C LYS A 271 24.87 -0.26 -17.31
N GLY A 272 25.65 -0.44 -16.25
CA GLY A 272 26.17 0.67 -15.44
C GLY A 272 25.05 1.49 -14.79
N TRP A 273 23.93 0.85 -14.42
CA TRP A 273 22.81 1.55 -13.80
C TRP A 273 22.87 1.49 -12.27
N VAL A 274 22.52 2.60 -11.65
CA VAL A 274 22.13 2.70 -10.25
C VAL A 274 20.64 2.98 -10.25
N THR A 275 19.85 2.01 -9.80
CA THR A 275 18.40 2.12 -9.68
C THR A 275 18.03 2.29 -8.22
N SER A 276 16.99 3.05 -7.89
CA SER A 276 16.39 3.01 -6.56
C SER A 276 14.88 3.14 -6.63
N VAL A 277 14.22 2.71 -5.56
CA VAL A 277 12.77 2.83 -5.43
C VAL A 277 12.44 3.20 -3.99
N SER A 278 11.66 4.26 -3.82
CA SER A 278 11.38 4.87 -2.52
C SER A 278 9.90 5.22 -2.37
N SER A 279 9.43 5.33 -1.12
CA SER A 279 8.13 5.92 -0.83
C SER A 279 8.31 7.44 -0.69
N ASN A 280 7.56 8.23 -1.47
CA ASN A 280 7.53 9.69 -1.29
C ASN A 280 6.48 10.08 -0.23
N ASN A 281 6.44 11.35 0.21
CA ASN A 281 5.48 11.79 1.23
C ASN A 281 4.07 12.11 0.67
N ASP A 282 3.93 12.29 -0.64
CA ASP A 282 2.71 12.83 -1.28
C ASP A 282 1.76 11.73 -1.80
N VAL A 283 2.20 10.94 -2.78
CA VAL A 283 1.39 9.96 -3.50
C VAL A 283 2.31 8.85 -4.01
N GLY A 284 2.17 7.68 -3.40
CA GLY A 284 2.91 6.47 -3.75
C GLY A 284 4.45 6.58 -3.72
N SER A 285 5.10 6.17 -4.80
CA SER A 285 6.51 5.81 -4.83
C SER A 285 7.29 6.39 -6.01
N ASN A 286 8.52 6.81 -5.74
CA ASN A 286 9.48 7.19 -6.77
C ASN A 286 10.20 5.93 -7.28
N PHE A 287 10.41 5.83 -8.59
CA PHE A 287 11.27 4.84 -9.23
C PHE A 287 12.29 5.59 -10.10
N ILE A 288 13.58 5.35 -9.86
CA ILE A 288 14.67 6.11 -10.46
C ILE A 288 15.66 5.14 -11.10
N ILE A 289 16.04 5.40 -12.35
CA ILE A 289 17.16 4.73 -13.03
C ILE A 289 18.13 5.82 -13.49
N ALA A 290 19.37 5.71 -13.03
CA ALA A 290 20.45 6.59 -13.44
C ALA A 290 21.66 5.79 -13.94
N LYS A 291 22.44 6.39 -14.84
CA LYS A 291 23.66 5.78 -15.40
C LYS A 291 24.89 6.34 -14.72
N TYR A 292 25.71 5.46 -14.16
CA TYR A 292 27.02 5.81 -13.63
C TYR A 292 28.10 5.75 -14.71
N PHE A 293 29.06 6.68 -14.64
CA PHE A 293 30.20 6.75 -15.54
C PHE A 293 31.51 6.63 -14.75
N PRO A 294 32.10 5.42 -14.61
CA PRO A 294 33.29 5.20 -13.77
C PRO A 294 34.51 6.08 -14.09
N GLN A 295 34.64 6.56 -15.33
CA GLN A 295 35.75 7.42 -15.75
C GLN A 295 35.64 8.87 -15.21
N THR A 296 34.43 9.42 -15.20
CA THR A 296 34.16 10.80 -14.75
C THR A 296 33.61 10.85 -13.33
N LYS A 297 33.24 9.69 -12.77
CA LYS A 297 32.55 9.51 -11.50
C LYS A 297 31.22 10.28 -11.39
N LYS A 298 30.55 10.47 -12.53
CA LYS A 298 29.27 11.20 -12.63
C LYS A 298 28.10 10.26 -12.83
N GLN A 299 26.91 10.78 -12.58
CA GLN A 299 25.64 10.12 -12.81
C GLN A 299 24.72 10.97 -13.69
N ASP A 300 24.13 10.37 -14.73
CA ASP A 300 23.04 10.96 -15.50
C ASP A 300 21.72 10.27 -15.14
N ASN A 301 20.71 11.04 -14.72
CA ASN A 301 19.36 10.52 -14.53
C ASN A 301 18.74 10.15 -15.89
N LEU A 302 18.46 8.86 -16.10
CA LEU A 302 17.87 8.37 -17.34
C LEU A 302 16.34 8.39 -17.28
N LEU A 303 15.77 7.97 -16.15
CA LEU A 303 14.33 7.85 -15.93
C LEU A 303 13.98 8.09 -14.45
N TYR A 304 13.08 9.04 -14.20
CA TYR A 304 12.32 9.19 -12.96
C TYR A 304 10.84 8.93 -13.25
N VAL A 305 10.17 8.20 -12.36
CA VAL A 305 8.72 7.95 -12.41
C VAL A 305 8.13 8.09 -11.00
N ASN A 306 7.03 8.82 -10.88
CA ASN A 306 6.26 8.97 -9.64
C ASN A 306 4.97 8.14 -9.74
N PHE A 307 4.96 6.91 -9.24
CA PHE A 307 3.79 6.04 -9.18
C PHE A 307 2.85 6.47 -8.05
N THR A 308 1.55 6.59 -8.31
CA THR A 308 0.59 7.12 -7.31
C THR A 308 0.06 6.08 -6.32
N ASN A 309 0.05 4.81 -6.73
CA ASN A 309 -0.93 3.84 -6.22
C ASN A 309 -0.39 2.77 -5.23
N PHE A 310 0.92 2.75 -4.98
CA PHE A 310 1.56 1.85 -4.02
C PHE A 310 2.73 2.55 -3.30
N LYS A 311 3.12 2.02 -2.14
CA LYS A 311 4.29 2.40 -1.34
C LYS A 311 5.28 1.23 -1.32
N ILE A 312 6.57 1.48 -1.20
CA ILE A 312 7.57 0.42 -1.03
C ILE A 312 7.46 -0.17 0.37
N ALA A 313 7.46 -1.51 0.45
CA ALA A 313 7.36 -2.24 1.71
C ALA A 313 8.73 -2.48 2.37
N ASP A 314 9.71 -2.83 1.55
CA ASP A 314 11.11 -3.07 1.91
C ASP A 314 11.96 -2.78 0.66
N ASP A 315 12.76 -1.72 0.70
CA ASP A 315 13.58 -1.27 -0.42
C ASP A 315 14.74 -2.24 -0.75
N LYS A 316 15.15 -3.06 0.24
CA LYS A 316 16.11 -4.16 0.07
C LYS A 316 15.50 -5.36 -0.64
N LYS A 317 14.16 -5.46 -0.68
CA LYS A 317 13.39 -6.43 -1.48
C LYS A 317 12.94 -5.85 -2.82
N ALA A 318 13.84 -5.14 -3.48
CA ALA A 318 13.77 -4.88 -4.90
C ALA A 318 14.97 -5.51 -5.62
N PHE A 319 14.86 -5.81 -6.91
CA PHE A 319 15.94 -6.43 -7.69
C PHE A 319 15.68 -6.40 -9.21
N TRP A 320 16.77 -6.52 -9.98
CA TRP A 320 16.73 -6.80 -11.43
C TRP A 320 16.95 -8.30 -11.68
N THR A 321 16.21 -8.93 -12.60
CA THR A 321 16.51 -10.31 -13.07
C THR A 321 17.24 -10.36 -14.40
N ASP A 322 17.16 -9.27 -15.16
CA ASP A 322 17.73 -9.12 -16.49
C ASP A 322 17.91 -7.61 -16.77
N ASN A 323 18.00 -7.24 -18.04
CA ASN A 323 18.33 -5.88 -18.47
C ASN A 323 17.14 -4.92 -18.49
N ASP A 324 15.92 -5.41 -18.28
CA ASP A 324 14.67 -4.65 -18.45
C ASP A 324 13.56 -5.06 -17.46
N THR A 325 13.70 -6.14 -16.70
CA THR A 325 12.77 -6.57 -15.65
C THR A 325 13.25 -6.24 -14.24
N PHE A 326 12.46 -5.43 -13.54
CA PHE A 326 12.62 -5.07 -12.13
C PHE A 326 11.46 -5.58 -11.29
N TYR A 327 11.73 -6.00 -10.05
CA TYR A 327 10.73 -6.48 -9.09
C TYR A 327 10.82 -5.70 -7.78
N ALA A 328 9.70 -5.54 -7.08
CA ALA A 328 9.66 -4.95 -5.73
C ALA A 328 8.53 -5.52 -4.85
N GLU A 329 8.76 -5.60 -3.54
CA GLU A 329 7.71 -5.79 -2.53
C GLU A 329 7.12 -4.43 -2.11
N VAL A 330 5.79 -4.34 -2.10
CA VAL A 330 5.05 -3.08 -1.97
C VAL A 330 3.80 -3.23 -1.08
N TYR A 331 3.24 -2.10 -0.66
CA TYR A 331 1.93 -1.99 -0.01
C TYR A 331 0.99 -1.10 -0.83
N PRO A 332 -0.34 -1.34 -0.82
CA PRO A 332 -1.31 -0.37 -1.35
C PRO A 332 -1.21 0.98 -0.62
N LEU A 333 -1.45 2.08 -1.34
CA LEU A 333 -1.23 3.46 -0.84
C LEU A 333 -1.79 3.73 0.56
N ASN A 334 -3.01 3.27 0.84
CA ASN A 334 -3.72 3.56 2.09
C ASN A 334 -3.57 2.43 3.13
N SER A 335 -2.66 1.48 2.92
CA SER A 335 -2.45 0.37 3.85
C SER A 335 -1.55 0.81 5.00
N THR A 336 -2.04 0.63 6.23
CA THR A 336 -1.34 1.00 7.46
C THR A 336 -1.38 -0.15 8.46
N SER A 337 -0.38 -0.24 9.33
CA SER A 337 -0.37 -1.22 10.42
C SER A 337 -1.43 -0.86 11.46
N GLY A 338 -2.37 -1.77 11.72
CA GLY A 338 -3.25 -1.68 12.88
C GLY A 338 -2.56 -2.24 14.14
N HIS A 339 -3.18 -2.10 15.31
CA HIS A 339 -2.65 -2.69 16.55
C HIS A 339 -2.40 -4.20 16.39
N GLY A 340 -1.13 -4.60 16.40
CA GLY A 340 -0.70 -5.99 16.21
C GLY A 340 -0.84 -6.56 14.78
N LYS A 341 -1.38 -5.81 13.82
CA LYS A 341 -1.66 -6.27 12.45
C LYS A 341 -0.76 -5.54 11.44
N LYS A 342 0.04 -6.30 10.69
CA LYS A 342 0.90 -5.76 9.62
C LYS A 342 0.09 -5.53 8.33
N PRO A 343 0.42 -4.50 7.53
CA PRO A 343 -0.08 -4.35 6.17
C PRO A 343 0.17 -5.61 5.34
N LYS A 344 -0.78 -5.96 4.47
CA LYS A 344 -0.61 -7.05 3.51
C LYS A 344 0.30 -6.60 2.36
N THR A 345 1.43 -7.27 2.21
CA THR A 345 2.33 -7.06 1.07
C THR A 345 1.65 -7.48 -0.24
N ALA A 346 2.03 -6.78 -1.31
CA ALA A 346 1.84 -7.19 -2.69
C ALA A 346 3.21 -7.16 -3.39
N TYR A 347 3.29 -7.77 -4.56
CA TYR A 347 4.51 -7.90 -5.33
C TYR A 347 4.27 -7.31 -6.72
N ILE A 348 5.18 -6.47 -7.20
CA ILE A 348 5.10 -5.89 -8.53
C ILE A 348 6.28 -6.32 -9.41
N LYS A 349 5.99 -6.44 -10.70
CA LYS A 349 6.96 -6.56 -11.78
C LYS A 349 6.84 -5.32 -12.67
N ILE A 350 7.96 -4.67 -12.94
CA ILE A 350 8.11 -3.57 -13.89
C ILE A 350 8.96 -4.11 -15.06
N GLN A 351 8.42 -4.10 -16.27
CA GLN A 351 9.15 -4.40 -17.49
C GLN A 351 9.37 -3.09 -18.26
N LEU A 352 10.61 -2.68 -18.48
CA LEU A 352 10.92 -1.60 -19.40
C LEU A 352 10.69 -2.05 -20.85
N LYS A 353 10.50 -1.10 -21.76
CA LYS A 353 10.57 -1.40 -23.19
C LYS A 353 11.99 -1.75 -23.60
N ALA A 354 12.13 -2.73 -24.50
CA ALA A 354 13.35 -2.92 -25.26
C ALA A 354 13.81 -1.59 -25.89
N ASP A 355 15.11 -1.34 -25.87
CA ASP A 355 15.77 -0.16 -26.43
C ASP A 355 15.22 1.21 -25.94
N LEU A 356 14.70 1.26 -24.70
CA LEU A 356 14.21 2.50 -24.09
C LEU A 356 15.31 3.58 -23.94
N PHE A 357 16.57 3.19 -23.76
CA PHE A 357 17.69 4.08 -23.40
C PHE A 357 18.77 4.17 -24.46
#